data_AF-A0A9E1WTC9-F1
#
_entry.id   AF-A0A9E1WTC9-F1
#
_cell.length_a   1.000
_cell.length_b   1.000
_cell.length_c   1.000
_cell.angle_alpha   90.00
_cell.angle_beta   90.00
_cell.angle_gamma   90.00
#
_symmetry.space_group_name_H-M   'P 1'
#
loop_
_entity.id
_entity.type
_entity.pdbx_description
1 polymer ?
#
loop_
_entity_poly.entity_id
_entity_poly.type
_entity_poly.pdbx_seq_one_letter_code
_entity_poly.pdbx_strand_id
1 'polypeptide(L)'
;MHDIRRLRDTPAAFDAALGRRGDAPVSSALLALDAARRAKILAAETAQAAQNQASKQVGAAKARGDEDEFQRLRALVSEKKAEVAALQDAAKALDAQLTDALGHIPNLPADDVPDGADEDDNVEQ
;
A
#
# COMPACT_ATOMS: atom_id res chain seq x y z
N MET A 1 -5.26 -0.40 -16.45
CA MET A 1 -5.23 -0.43 -14.97
C MET A 1 -5.07 0.99 -14.49
N HIS A 2 -5.94 1.46 -13.60
CA HIS A 2 -5.90 2.83 -13.09
C HIS A 2 -4.66 3.07 -12.24
N ASP A 3 -4.08 4.27 -12.32
CA ASP A 3 -2.94 4.66 -11.49
C ASP A 3 -3.42 5.15 -10.12
N ILE A 4 -3.00 4.45 -9.06
CA ILE A 4 -3.27 4.82 -7.66
C ILE A 4 -2.76 6.23 -7.30
N ARG A 5 -1.78 6.78 -8.03
CA ARG A 5 -1.33 8.17 -7.87
C ARG A 5 -2.44 9.15 -8.26
N ARG A 6 -3.04 8.95 -9.43
CA ARG A 6 -4.13 9.81 -9.91
C ARG A 6 -5.34 9.76 -8.97
N LEU A 7 -5.63 8.59 -8.41
CA LEU A 7 -6.69 8.42 -7.43
C LEU A 7 -6.44 9.18 -6.12
N ARG A 8 -5.17 9.29 -5.69
CA ARG A 8 -4.79 10.08 -4.51
C ARG A 8 -4.94 11.58 -4.74
N ASP A 9 -4.61 12.03 -5.95
CA ASP A 9 -4.65 13.46 -6.27
C ASP A 9 -6.08 13.95 -6.51
N THR A 10 -6.94 13.11 -7.11
CA THR A 10 -8.27 13.49 -7.58
C THR A 10 -9.37 12.44 -7.31
N PRO A 11 -9.58 11.99 -6.05
CA PRO A 11 -10.52 10.91 -5.75
C PRO A 11 -11.98 11.26 -6.09
N ALA A 12 -12.40 12.50 -5.82
CA ALA A 12 -13.75 12.96 -6.15
C ALA A 12 -14.02 12.98 -7.65
N ALA A 13 -13.04 13.37 -8.46
CA ALA A 13 -13.17 13.36 -9.92
C ALA A 13 -13.23 11.94 -10.48
N PHE A 14 -12.49 11.01 -9.87
CA PHE A 14 -12.54 9.60 -10.22
C PHE A 14 -13.91 8.98 -9.96
N ASP A 15 -14.47 9.19 -8.76
CA ASP A 15 -15.79 8.69 -8.42
C ASP A 15 -16.89 9.35 -9.26
N ALA A 16 -16.77 10.65 -9.57
CA ALA A 16 -17.70 11.32 -10.48
C ALA A 16 -17.67 10.72 -11.89
N ALA A 17 -16.49 10.43 -12.43
CA ALA A 17 -16.33 9.82 -13.75
C ALA A 17 -16.86 8.38 -13.80
N LEU A 18 -16.75 7.62 -12.71
CA LEU A 18 -17.42 6.32 -12.56
C LEU A 18 -18.95 6.47 -12.50
N GLY A 19 -19.43 7.49 -11.78
CA GLY A 19 -20.86 7.80 -11.69
C GLY A 19 -21.51 8.10 -13.06
N ARG A 20 -20.75 8.65 -14.02
CA ARG A 20 -21.23 8.83 -15.42
C ARG A 20 -21.60 7.52 -16.10
N ARG A 21 -21.08 6.38 -15.63
CA ARG A 21 -21.40 5.02 -16.10
C ARG A 21 -22.46 4.32 -15.23
N GLY A 22 -22.94 4.98 -14.17
CA GLY A 22 -23.78 4.37 -13.14
C GLY A 22 -23.03 3.52 -12.10
N ASP A 23 -21.69 3.55 -12.11
CA ASP A 23 -20.87 2.79 -11.17
C ASP A 23 -20.83 3.45 -9.78
N ALA A 24 -20.73 2.64 -8.73
CA ALA A 24 -20.60 3.11 -7.35
C ALA A 24 -19.22 3.75 -7.07
N PRO A 25 -19.12 4.71 -6.13
CA PRO A 25 -17.83 5.28 -5.74
C PRO A 25 -16.95 4.24 -5.04
N VAL A 26 -15.69 4.17 -5.43
CA VAL A 26 -14.72 3.17 -4.90
C VAL A 26 -13.43 3.81 -4.37
N SER A 27 -13.24 5.11 -4.59
CA SER A 27 -11.99 5.80 -4.24
C SER A 27 -11.61 5.63 -2.76
N SER A 28 -12.58 5.77 -1.86
CA SER A 28 -12.39 5.63 -0.41
C SER A 28 -11.76 4.30 -0.01
N ALA A 29 -12.28 3.18 -0.52
CA ALA A 29 -11.81 1.85 -0.17
C ALA A 29 -10.38 1.61 -0.71
N LEU A 30 -10.12 2.05 -1.93
CA LEU A 30 -8.80 1.94 -2.57
C LEU A 30 -7.75 2.79 -1.85
N LEU A 31 -8.11 4.00 -1.43
CA LEU A 31 -7.23 4.87 -0.65
C LEU A 31 -6.94 4.31 0.74
N ALA A 32 -7.90 3.63 1.37
CA ALA A 32 -7.68 2.94 2.63
C ALA A 32 -6.68 1.78 2.47
N LEU A 33 -6.79 0.99 1.39
CA LEU A 33 -5.83 -0.07 1.06
C LEU A 33 -4.42 0.50 0.79
N ASP A 34 -4.30 1.57 0.00
CA ASP A 34 -3.01 2.25 -0.25
C ASP A 34 -2.39 2.78 1.04
N ALA A 35 -3.18 3.43 1.89
CA ALA A 35 -2.72 3.97 3.18
C ALA A 35 -2.22 2.85 4.10
N ALA A 36 -2.98 1.75 4.22
CA ALA A 36 -2.58 0.59 5.01
C ALA A 36 -1.28 -0.03 4.47
N ARG A 37 -1.18 -0.22 3.15
CA ARG A 37 0.02 -0.75 2.48
C ARG A 37 1.25 0.10 2.78
N ARG A 38 1.14 1.42 2.59
CA ARG A 38 2.23 2.37 2.87
C ARG A 38 2.64 2.36 4.34
N ALA A 39 1.68 2.27 5.25
CA ALA A 39 1.98 2.17 6.68
C ALA A 39 2.77 0.90 7.01
N LYS A 40 2.45 -0.24 6.37
CA LYS A 40 3.21 -1.49 6.55
C LYS A 40 4.63 -1.41 5.98
N ILE A 41 4.80 -0.75 4.82
CA ILE A 41 6.14 -0.51 4.24
C ILE A 41 6.99 0.34 5.20
N LEU A 42 6.45 1.47 5.67
CA LEU A 42 7.17 2.34 6.60
C LEU A 42 7.53 1.64 7.91
N ALA A 43 6.61 0.82 8.45
CA ALA A 43 6.87 0.03 9.63
C ALA A 43 7.98 -1.00 9.38
N ALA A 44 7.99 -1.67 8.23
CA ALA A 44 9.04 -2.63 7.86
C ALA A 44 10.41 -1.94 7.75
N GLU A 45 10.48 -0.76 7.12
CA GLU A 45 11.71 0.04 7.03
C GLU A 45 12.22 0.47 8.41
N THR A 46 11.32 0.89 9.29
CA THR A 46 11.63 1.27 10.67
C THR A 46 12.17 0.07 11.46
N ALA A 47 11.50 -1.08 11.38
CA ALA A 47 11.94 -2.31 12.03
C ALA A 47 13.29 -2.80 11.49
N GLN A 48 13.53 -2.65 10.18
CA GLN A 48 14.79 -2.99 9.54
C GLN A 48 15.93 -2.07 10.02
N ALA A 49 15.66 -0.77 10.16
CA ALA A 49 16.63 0.17 10.71
C ALA A 49 16.98 -0.18 12.18
N ALA A 50 15.99 -0.50 13.00
CA ALA A 50 16.17 -0.95 14.37
C ALA A 50 16.98 -2.26 14.46
N GLN A 51 16.69 -3.22 13.58
CA GLN A 51 17.44 -4.47 13.47
C GLN A 51 18.92 -4.21 13.13
N ASN A 52 19.20 -3.33 12.17
CA ASN A 52 20.55 -2.99 11.75
C ASN A 52 21.33 -2.31 12.89
N GLN A 53 20.68 -1.43 13.63
CA GLN A 53 21.27 -0.78 14.81
C GLN A 53 21.58 -1.81 15.91
N ALA A 54 20.63 -2.68 16.25
CA ALA A 54 20.84 -3.74 17.24
C ALA A 54 21.97 -4.68 16.82
N SER A 55 22.06 -5.04 15.54
CA SER A 55 23.14 -5.88 14.99
C SER A 55 24.54 -5.27 15.20
N LYS A 56 24.67 -3.95 15.06
CA LYS A 56 25.93 -3.24 15.36
C LYS A 56 26.26 -3.30 16.86
N GLN A 57 25.24 -3.13 17.70
CA GLN A 57 25.38 -3.19 19.16
C GLN A 57 25.77 -4.59 19.64
N VAL A 58 25.28 -5.66 19.01
CA VAL A 58 25.69 -7.06 19.29
C VAL A 58 27.20 -7.21 19.15
N GLY A 59 27.78 -6.70 18.06
CA GLY A 59 29.23 -6.75 17.83
C GLY A 59 30.02 -5.98 18.90
N ALA A 60 29.51 -4.82 19.31
CA ALA A 60 30.12 -4.01 20.36
C ALA A 60 30.03 -4.66 21.76
N ALA A 61 28.89 -5.28 22.10
CA ALA A 61 28.70 -6.00 23.36
C ALA A 61 29.66 -7.19 23.45
N LYS A 62 29.75 -7.98 22.37
CA LYS A 62 30.69 -9.10 22.28
C LYS A 62 32.15 -8.66 22.43
N ALA A 63 32.54 -7.54 21.81
CA ALA A 63 33.90 -7.00 21.91
C ALA A 63 34.25 -6.52 23.33
N ARG A 64 33.25 -6.09 24.11
CA ARG A 64 33.42 -5.66 25.51
C ARG A 64 33.32 -6.82 26.51
N GLY A 65 32.98 -8.03 26.07
CA GLY A 65 32.74 -9.18 26.95
C GLY A 65 31.45 -9.09 27.76
N ASP A 66 30.50 -8.25 27.33
CA ASP A 66 29.20 -8.09 27.98
C ASP A 66 28.21 -9.14 27.44
N GLU A 67 28.21 -10.32 28.07
CA GLU A 67 27.45 -11.48 27.62
C GLU A 67 25.93 -11.28 27.80
N ASP A 68 25.51 -10.63 28.88
CA ASP A 68 24.08 -10.37 29.15
C ASP A 68 23.48 -9.44 28.07
N GLU A 69 24.17 -8.34 27.76
CA GLU A 69 23.73 -7.42 26.71
C GLU A 69 23.85 -8.07 25.32
N PHE A 70 24.87 -8.90 25.08
CA PHE A 70 25.00 -9.67 23.84
C PHE A 70 23.80 -10.59 23.60
N GLN A 71 23.36 -11.35 24.60
CA GLN A 71 22.20 -12.24 24.49
C GLN A 71 20.90 -11.45 24.31
N ARG A 72 20.71 -10.37 25.08
CA ARG A 72 19.55 -9.48 24.94
C ARG A 72 19.43 -8.91 23.54
N LEU A 73 20.53 -8.38 22.99
CA LEU A 73 20.55 -7.79 21.66
C LEU A 73 20.39 -8.84 20.55
N ARG A 74 20.91 -10.06 20.73
CA ARG A 74 20.66 -11.16 19.79
C ARG A 74 19.19 -11.54 19.72
N ALA A 75 18.51 -11.64 20.87
CA ALA A 75 17.08 -11.89 20.91
C ALA A 75 16.31 -10.78 20.18
N LEU A 76 16.64 -9.52 20.44
CA LEU A 76 16.03 -8.37 19.78
C LEU A 76 16.24 -8.38 18.25
N VAL A 77 17.45 -8.70 17.77
CA VAL A 77 17.72 -8.82 16.32
C VAL A 77 16.86 -9.91 15.68
N SER A 78 16.69 -11.05 16.36
CA SER A 78 15.85 -12.15 15.90
C SER A 78 14.37 -11.76 15.85
N GLU A 79 13.86 -11.11 16.89
CA GLU A 79 12.50 -10.58 16.95
C GLU A 79 12.25 -9.59 15.83
N LYS A 80 13.13 -8.59 15.65
CA LYS A 80 13.01 -7.60 14.59
C LYS A 80 13.11 -8.22 13.20
N LYS A 81 13.86 -9.32 13.04
CA LYS A 81 13.89 -10.07 11.77
C LYS A 81 12.51 -10.64 11.42
N ALA A 82 11.85 -11.26 12.40
CA ALA A 82 10.53 -11.82 12.22
C ALA A 82 9.49 -10.72 11.97
N GLU A 83 9.59 -9.61 12.69
CA GLU A 83 8.71 -8.44 12.49
C GLU A 83 8.85 -7.85 11.08
N VAL A 84 10.08 -7.64 10.60
CA VAL A 84 10.32 -7.14 9.23
C VAL A 84 9.69 -8.07 8.19
N ALA A 85 9.89 -9.39 8.32
CA ALA A 85 9.33 -10.36 7.37
C ALA A 85 7.79 -10.30 7.38
N ALA A 86 7.17 -10.30 8.56
CA ALA A 86 5.71 -10.22 8.68
C ALA A 86 5.13 -8.92 8.11
N LEU A 87 5.79 -7.78 8.34
CA LEU A 87 5.36 -6.49 7.80
C LEU A 87 5.51 -6.42 6.28
N GLN A 88 6.58 -6.97 5.73
CA GLN A 88 6.79 -7.05 4.28
C GLN A 88 5.74 -7.94 3.61
N ASP A 89 5.40 -9.08 4.20
CA ASP A 89 4.39 -9.98 3.65
C ASP A 89 2.98 -9.37 3.76
N ALA A 90 2.68 -8.66 4.86
CA ALA A 90 1.45 -7.88 4.97
C ALA A 90 1.37 -6.75 3.91
N ALA A 91 2.48 -6.05 3.66
CA ALA A 91 2.53 -5.03 2.61
C ALA A 91 2.30 -5.63 1.21
N LYS A 92 2.89 -6.80 0.90
CA LYS A 92 2.66 -7.52 -0.37
C LYS A 92 1.22 -7.99 -0.52
N ALA A 93 0.60 -8.49 0.55
CA ALA A 93 -0.80 -8.91 0.51
C ALA A 93 -1.73 -7.72 0.22
N LEU A 94 -1.47 -6.56 0.84
CA LEU A 94 -2.23 -5.33 0.57
C LEU A 94 -1.97 -4.80 -0.85
N ASP A 95 -0.74 -4.91 -1.36
CA ASP A 95 -0.40 -4.57 -2.75
C ASP A 95 -1.16 -5.43 -3.76
N ALA A 96 -1.25 -6.73 -3.51
CA ALA A 96 -2.03 -7.65 -4.35
C ALA A 96 -3.53 -7.31 -4.31
N GLN A 97 -4.09 -7.07 -3.12
CA GLN A 97 -5.50 -6.66 -2.97
C GLN A 97 -5.79 -5.34 -3.69
N LEU A 98 -4.87 -4.36 -3.57
CA LEU A 98 -5.02 -3.07 -4.24
C LEU A 98 -4.94 -3.22 -5.76
N THR A 99 -3.99 -4.02 -6.26
CA THR A 99 -3.81 -4.27 -7.70
C THR A 99 -5.03 -4.98 -8.29
N ASP A 100 -5.55 -5.99 -7.59
CA ASP A 100 -6.75 -6.72 -7.97
C ASP A 100 -7.97 -5.79 -8.02
N ALA A 101 -8.18 -5.01 -6.96
CA ALA A 101 -9.27 -4.03 -6.91
C ALA A 101 -9.17 -2.98 -8.03
N LEU A 102 -7.98 -2.47 -8.32
CA LEU A 102 -7.76 -1.54 -9.46
C LEU A 102 -7.95 -2.20 -10.82
N GLY A 103 -7.72 -3.51 -10.93
CA GLY A 103 -7.90 -4.30 -12.14
C GLY A 103 -9.37 -4.54 -12.49
N HIS A 104 -10.25 -4.54 -11.49
CA HIS A 104 -11.69 -4.74 -11.67
C HIS A 104 -12.46 -3.47 -12.06
N ILE A 105 -11.84 -2.29 -12.00
CA ILE A 105 -12.52 -1.03 -12.30
C ILE A 105 -12.54 -0.78 -13.82
N PRO A 106 -13.70 -0.48 -14.42
CA PRO A 106 -13.79 -0.18 -15.85
C PRO A 106 -13.02 1.11 -16.19
N ASN A 107 -12.71 1.30 -17.47
CA ASN A 107 -12.11 2.56 -17.91
C ASN A 107 -13.08 3.74 -17.72
N LEU A 108 -12.54 4.88 -17.32
CA LEU A 108 -13.32 6.12 -17.19
C LEU A 108 -13.71 6.62 -18.59
N PRO A 109 -14.93 7.15 -18.78
CA PRO A 109 -15.29 7.85 -20.01
C PRO A 109 -14.36 9.03 -20.25
N ALA A 110 -14.01 9.29 -21.52
CA ALA A 110 -13.28 10.50 -21.87
C ALA A 110 -14.18 11.75 -21.74
N ASP A 111 -13.56 12.92 -21.69
CA ASP A 111 -14.27 14.18 -21.46
C ASP A 111 -15.23 14.55 -22.61
N ASP A 112 -14.98 14.04 -23.82
CA ASP A 112 -15.75 14.24 -25.04
C ASP A 112 -16.86 13.19 -25.27
N VAL A 113 -16.89 12.13 -24.45
CA VAL A 113 -17.97 11.12 -24.50
C VAL A 113 -19.22 11.75 -23.87
N PRO A 114 -20.37 11.82 -24.57
CA PRO A 114 -21.60 12.34 -24.00
C PRO A 114 -22.10 11.44 -22.85
N ASP A 115 -22.79 12.05 -21.89
CA ASP A 115 -23.48 11.31 -20.84
C ASP A 115 -24.70 10.59 -21.44
N GLY A 116 -24.87 9.32 -21.10
CA GLY A 116 -26.00 8.52 -21.55
C GLY A 116 -26.20 7.30 -20.65
N ALA A 117 -27.44 6.96 -20.36
CA ALA A 117 -27.80 5.82 -19.51
C ALA A 117 -27.89 4.51 -20.31
N ASP A 118 -28.27 4.60 -21.58
CA ASP A 118 -28.47 3.47 -22.48
C ASP A 118 -28.21 3.84 -23.95
N GLU A 119 -28.61 2.95 -24.86
CA GLU A 119 -28.37 3.09 -26.29
C GLU A 119 -29.18 4.20 -26.97
N ASP A 120 -30.27 4.66 -26.34
CA ASP A 120 -31.13 5.72 -26.88
C ASP A 120 -30.49 7.12 -26.73
N ASP A 121 -29.52 7.26 -25.82
CA ASP A 121 -28.74 8.49 -25.61
C ASP A 121 -27.52 8.62 -26.55
N ASN A 122 -27.32 7.64 -27.45
CA ASN A 122 -26.21 7.67 -28.40
C ASN A 122 -26.38 8.82 -29.41
N VAL A 123 -25.37 9.70 -29.49
CA VAL A 123 -25.36 10.80 -30.45
C VAL A 123 -24.66 10.36 -31.74
N GLU A 124 -25.37 10.34 -32.87
CA GLU A 124 -24.77 10.10 -34.18
C GLU A 124 -23.89 11.31 -34.59
N GLN A 125 -22.65 11.04 -34.99
CA GLN A 125 -21.71 12.05 -35.52
C GLN A 125 -21.80 12.19 -37.03
#